data_AF-A0ABD2QVV3-F1
#
_entry.id   AF-A0ABD2QVV3-F1
#
_cell.length_a   1.000
_cell.length_b   1.000
_cell.length_c   1.000
_cell.angle_alpha   90.00
_cell.angle_beta   90.00
_cell.angle_gamma   90.00
#
_symmetry.space_group_name_H-M   'P 1'
#
loop_
_entity.id
_entity.type
_entity.pdbx_description
1 polymer ?
#
loop_
_entity_poly.entity_id
_entity_poly.type
_entity_poly.pdbx_seq_one_letter_code
_entity_poly.pdbx_strand_id
1 'polypeptide(L)'
;MYFVFFALYMHYKVGHVPLSFSSSVSVDQQLRLLELNSWQLLRLLEAQLPGLVCENFSCDNFRDDGSERTRGYSSLEETFCCLYMKAADLHRSWKSGEEIRSAGGDNCHSILMAYHNFLRTASEWLSHRATDKPVGRLIFGVAAMLVSCLILLSLLFLLGKQVFSEQNQQFSSANNDLSWWHLDEVFILVVIVIVVISMGSSSLVEEEQYIWHFMTSSLYLLSLRKVMQHIVTSTEQNTSATLGLKTNNYIQICSIFVILISGRFLRGWHQGGVNWTNLPDISKWLGQGGDTYIKLFQLVSVIILINISLVSLMWSRRSKKNFMTVVSLMHLFPGWLVLHYITKYQDVAFSTGSYDATLMAQVIYVVLGFCSTTIVVAVPWCIPFQNRTLSVPKVQRKAWGLCFRDSAYVIGLSYVYYWSLLQLLLQQPVNSMPVLFLFVQVLATIWFSSGSNQHRRQWVEVAALYYMGMAGHFGLGNTNTLATIDVAGAFIGVLNHSTILSGVLMFIITYASPMLYLLSMVMYNSVKDTSSFIISEKGNIGSLLKRTLGFPCLVPLGMNSILLIAYTIVLLLMRNHLFVWSVFSPKFLYVCATTVCVCVGVSIVASTVIYISLVLTYREKLHTHTD
;
A
#
# COMPACT_ATOMS: atom_id res chain seq x y z
N MET A 1 -2.58 -18.79 -4.60
CA MET A 1 -3.99 -19.24 -4.62
C MET A 1 -4.12 -20.75 -4.36
N TYR A 2 -3.39 -21.60 -5.08
CA TYR A 2 -3.36 -23.05 -4.83
C TYR A 2 -2.97 -23.43 -3.39
N PHE A 3 -2.02 -22.74 -2.76
CA PHE A 3 -1.56 -23.07 -1.41
C PHE A 3 -2.59 -22.80 -0.30
N VAL A 4 -3.47 -21.80 -0.48
CA VAL A 4 -4.49 -21.42 0.51
C VAL A 4 -5.73 -22.31 0.39
N PHE A 5 -6.12 -22.65 -0.84
CA PHE A 5 -7.14 -23.68 -1.07
C PHE A 5 -6.64 -25.05 -0.59
N PHE A 6 -5.35 -25.36 -0.78
CA PHE A 6 -4.75 -26.59 -0.28
C PHE A 6 -4.73 -26.63 1.25
N ALA A 7 -4.40 -25.54 1.94
CA ALA A 7 -4.42 -25.47 3.40
C ALA A 7 -5.84 -25.54 4.01
N LEU A 8 -6.84 -24.92 3.36
CA LEU A 8 -8.26 -25.04 3.75
C LEU A 8 -8.81 -26.44 3.47
N TYR A 9 -8.36 -27.10 2.39
CA TYR A 9 -8.67 -28.50 2.11
C TYR A 9 -8.02 -29.45 3.13
N MET A 10 -6.78 -29.17 3.54
CA MET A 10 -6.02 -29.93 4.55
C MET A 10 -6.62 -29.82 5.96
N HIS A 11 -7.15 -28.67 6.35
CA HIS A 11 -7.71 -28.47 7.70
C HIS A 11 -9.10 -29.10 7.88
N TYR A 12 -9.84 -29.34 6.79
CA TYR A 12 -11.24 -29.78 6.89
C TYR A 12 -11.54 -31.20 6.44
N LYS A 13 -10.71 -31.91 5.66
CA LYS A 13 -11.10 -33.24 5.15
C LYS A 13 -10.06 -34.03 4.37
N VAL A 14 -8.77 -34.00 4.74
CA VAL A 14 -7.82 -34.96 4.15
C VAL A 14 -7.85 -36.25 4.98
N GLY A 15 -8.42 -37.31 4.40
CA GLY A 15 -8.35 -38.68 4.91
C GLY A 15 -9.61 -39.22 5.60
N HIS A 16 -10.53 -38.38 6.07
CA HIS A 16 -11.80 -38.85 6.63
C HIS A 16 -12.83 -39.06 5.52
N VAL A 17 -12.89 -40.28 4.97
CA VAL A 17 -14.14 -40.76 4.37
C VAL A 17 -15.12 -40.86 5.55
N PRO A 18 -16.19 -40.04 5.62
CA PRO A 18 -17.15 -40.16 6.70
C PRO A 18 -17.80 -41.54 6.60
N LEU A 19 -17.86 -42.27 7.71
CA LEU A 19 -18.54 -43.57 7.80
C LEU A 19 -20.00 -43.53 7.30
N SER A 20 -20.59 -42.35 7.14
CA SER A 20 -21.93 -42.15 6.56
C SER A 20 -22.02 -42.31 5.04
N PHE A 21 -20.89 -42.43 4.31
CA PHE A 21 -20.88 -42.85 2.88
C PHE A 21 -20.90 -44.37 2.70
N SER A 22 -20.86 -45.15 3.78
CA SER A 22 -20.72 -46.62 3.76
C SER A 22 -21.97 -47.38 3.29
N SER A 23 -23.13 -46.75 3.19
CA SER A 23 -24.38 -47.44 2.87
C SER A 23 -24.74 -47.46 1.38
N SER A 24 -24.02 -46.75 0.50
CA SER A 24 -24.36 -46.61 -0.93
C SER A 24 -23.24 -46.95 -1.91
N VAL A 25 -22.04 -47.31 -1.45
CA VAL A 25 -20.84 -47.51 -2.27
C VAL A 25 -20.38 -48.96 -2.16
N SER A 26 -20.04 -49.58 -3.30
CA SER A 26 -19.49 -50.94 -3.31
C SER A 26 -18.14 -51.00 -2.57
N VAL A 27 -17.87 -52.11 -1.89
CA VAL A 27 -16.63 -52.32 -1.10
C VAL A 27 -15.37 -52.08 -1.96
N ASP A 28 -15.39 -52.50 -3.22
CA ASP A 28 -14.33 -52.26 -4.21
C ASP A 28 -14.04 -50.76 -4.43
N GLN A 29 -15.10 -49.95 -4.57
CA GLN A 29 -14.98 -48.51 -4.75
C GLN A 29 -14.44 -47.83 -3.48
N GLN A 30 -14.84 -48.30 -2.30
CA GLN A 30 -14.36 -47.76 -1.03
C GLN A 30 -12.86 -48.02 -0.83
N LEU A 31 -12.40 -49.25 -1.10
CA LEU A 31 -10.98 -49.61 -1.02
C LEU A 31 -10.14 -48.84 -2.05
N ARG A 32 -10.66 -48.66 -3.27
CA ARG A 32 -9.99 -47.86 -4.31
C ARG A 32 -9.84 -46.39 -3.92
N LEU A 33 -10.85 -45.80 -3.26
CA LEU A 33 -10.77 -44.43 -2.76
C LEU A 33 -9.72 -44.28 -1.66
N LEU A 34 -9.62 -45.24 -0.74
CA LEU A 34 -8.62 -45.24 0.33
C LEU A 34 -7.19 -45.42 -0.22
N GLU A 35 -7.01 -46.26 -1.23
CA GLU A 35 -5.75 -46.41 -1.96
C GLU A 35 -5.31 -45.09 -2.62
N LEU A 36 -6.23 -44.39 -3.30
CA LEU A 36 -5.92 -43.10 -3.93
C LEU A 36 -5.61 -42.02 -2.90
N ASN A 37 -6.39 -41.94 -1.82
CA ASN A 37 -6.16 -40.97 -0.75
C ASN A 37 -4.82 -41.20 -0.04
N SER A 38 -4.49 -42.46 0.27
CA SER A 38 -3.22 -42.82 0.91
C SER A 38 -2.04 -42.51 -0.01
N TRP A 39 -2.14 -42.79 -1.30
CA TRP A 39 -1.12 -42.44 -2.28
C TRP A 39 -0.91 -40.91 -2.41
N GLN A 40 -1.99 -40.11 -2.40
CA GLN A 40 -1.88 -38.65 -2.39
C GLN A 40 -1.18 -38.16 -1.11
N LEU A 41 -1.51 -38.73 0.04
CA LEU A 41 -0.93 -38.36 1.32
C LEU A 41 0.56 -38.74 1.40
N LEU A 42 0.94 -39.88 0.84
CA LEU A 42 2.33 -40.31 0.74
C LEU A 42 3.16 -39.30 -0.07
N ARG A 43 2.67 -38.86 -1.24
CA ARG A 43 3.34 -37.82 -2.04
C ARG A 43 3.51 -36.50 -1.27
N LEU A 44 2.56 -36.15 -0.41
CA LEU A 44 2.68 -34.98 0.45
C LEU A 44 3.74 -35.16 1.53
N LEU A 45 3.86 -36.37 2.09
CA LEU A 45 4.94 -36.71 3.01
C LEU A 45 6.30 -36.67 2.31
N GLU A 46 6.44 -37.24 1.12
CA GLU A 46 7.66 -37.21 0.29
C GLU A 46 8.11 -35.77 -0.01
N ALA A 47 7.15 -34.88 -0.31
CA ALA A 47 7.44 -33.46 -0.53
C ALA A 47 7.94 -32.73 0.72
N GLN A 48 7.58 -33.19 1.93
CA GLN A 48 8.00 -32.60 3.20
C GLN A 48 9.23 -33.29 3.82
N LEU A 49 9.48 -34.55 3.43
CA LEU A 49 10.55 -35.41 3.92
C LEU A 49 11.38 -35.88 2.71
N PRO A 50 12.43 -35.14 2.30
CA PRO A 50 13.21 -35.45 1.11
C PRO A 50 14.00 -36.78 1.18
N GLY A 51 14.00 -37.47 2.34
CA GLY A 51 14.56 -38.80 2.52
C GLY A 51 13.54 -39.94 2.54
N LEU A 52 12.24 -39.66 2.36
CA LEU A 52 11.19 -40.67 2.37
C LEU A 52 11.13 -41.37 1.02
N VAL A 53 11.79 -42.52 0.90
CA VAL A 53 11.70 -43.44 -0.25
C VAL A 53 11.36 -44.81 0.30
N CYS A 54 10.12 -45.25 0.09
CA CYS A 54 9.64 -46.49 0.70
C CYS A 54 10.30 -47.77 0.15
N GLU A 55 11.01 -47.69 -0.97
CA GLU A 55 11.85 -48.79 -1.50
C GLU A 55 13.09 -49.06 -0.63
N ASN A 56 13.51 -48.12 0.22
CA ASN A 56 14.73 -48.23 1.01
C ASN A 56 14.52 -48.87 2.40
N PHE A 57 13.28 -49.20 2.78
CA PHE A 57 12.95 -49.70 4.12
C PHE A 57 12.41 -51.14 4.07
N SER A 58 12.94 -52.03 4.93
CA SER A 58 12.47 -53.42 5.07
C SER A 58 11.43 -53.52 6.19
N CYS A 59 10.18 -53.82 5.84
CA CYS A 59 9.06 -53.80 6.80
C CYS A 59 8.74 -55.15 7.47
N ASP A 60 9.63 -56.16 7.33
CA ASP A 60 9.40 -57.55 7.74
C ASP A 60 9.16 -57.75 9.24
N ASN A 61 9.63 -56.82 10.10
CA ASN A 61 9.49 -56.89 11.56
C ASN A 61 8.50 -55.88 12.16
N PHE A 62 7.70 -55.19 11.33
CA PHE A 62 6.82 -54.11 11.81
C PHE A 62 5.57 -54.66 12.54
N ARG A 63 5.49 -54.45 13.86
CA ARG A 63 4.31 -54.80 14.68
C ARG A 63 3.46 -53.55 14.95
N ASP A 64 2.22 -53.61 14.47
CA ASP A 64 1.18 -52.58 14.64
C ASP A 64 0.48 -52.76 15.99
N ASP A 65 1.23 -52.63 17.07
CA ASP A 65 0.68 -52.71 18.42
C ASP A 65 0.42 -51.28 18.88
N GLY A 66 -0.85 -50.90 19.03
CA GLY A 66 -1.31 -49.54 19.35
C GLY A 66 -0.92 -49.03 20.74
N SER A 67 0.16 -49.52 21.33
CA SER A 67 0.73 -49.04 22.59
C SER A 67 1.99 -48.21 22.33
N GLU A 68 2.06 -47.03 22.94
CA GLU A 68 3.19 -46.08 22.85
C GLU A 68 4.54 -46.64 23.36
N ARG A 69 4.65 -47.92 23.75
CA ARG A 69 5.76 -48.46 24.55
C ARG A 69 6.82 -49.28 23.81
N THR A 70 6.73 -49.45 22.50
CA THR A 70 7.75 -50.17 21.69
C THR A 70 8.25 -49.36 20.49
N ARG A 71 8.42 -48.03 20.65
CA ARG A 71 9.26 -47.22 19.73
C ARG A 71 10.75 -47.46 20.00
N GLY A 72 11.22 -48.67 19.71
CA GLY A 72 12.63 -48.98 19.63
C GLY A 72 13.10 -48.85 18.18
N TYR A 73 13.89 -47.83 17.89
CA TYR A 73 14.77 -47.72 16.71
C TYR A 73 14.19 -47.62 15.27
N SER A 74 12.89 -47.46 15.05
CA SER A 74 12.39 -47.17 13.68
C SER A 74 12.39 -45.67 13.38
N SER A 75 12.91 -45.26 12.22
CA SER A 75 12.84 -43.85 11.81
C SER A 75 11.39 -43.45 11.51
N LEU A 76 11.09 -42.15 11.58
CA LEU A 76 9.75 -41.64 11.29
C LEU A 76 9.34 -41.97 9.84
N GLU A 77 10.30 -41.92 8.93
CA GLU A 77 10.18 -42.29 7.52
C GLU A 77 9.83 -43.78 7.35
N GLU A 78 10.52 -44.65 8.07
CA GLU A 78 10.27 -46.09 8.08
C GLU A 78 8.85 -46.43 8.55
N THR A 79 8.38 -45.72 9.58
CA THR A 79 7.04 -45.91 10.13
C THR A 79 5.94 -45.59 9.10
N PHE A 80 6.06 -44.48 8.36
CA PHE A 80 5.09 -44.14 7.31
C PHE A 80 5.13 -45.12 6.13
N CYS A 81 6.34 -45.51 5.71
CA CYS A 81 6.51 -46.43 4.59
C CYS A 81 5.98 -47.82 4.91
N CYS A 82 6.21 -48.34 6.12
CA CYS A 82 5.69 -49.65 6.52
C CYS A 82 4.18 -49.67 6.72
N LEU A 83 3.58 -48.60 7.25
CA LEU A 83 2.12 -48.48 7.31
C LEU A 83 1.47 -48.42 5.92
N TYR A 84 2.08 -47.70 4.97
CA TYR A 84 1.60 -47.63 3.59
C TYR A 84 1.74 -48.95 2.85
N MET A 85 2.93 -49.56 2.90
CA MET A 85 3.22 -50.83 2.21
C MET A 85 2.35 -51.96 2.75
N LYS A 86 2.16 -52.06 4.08
CA LYS A 86 1.25 -53.03 4.69
C LYS A 86 -0.18 -52.90 4.16
N ALA A 87 -0.72 -51.67 4.06
CA ALA A 87 -2.05 -51.45 3.53
C ALA A 87 -2.14 -51.77 2.02
N ALA A 88 -1.10 -51.44 1.25
CA ALA A 88 -1.02 -51.74 -0.17
C ALA A 88 -0.93 -53.25 -0.45
N ASP A 89 -0.11 -53.98 0.30
CA ASP A 89 0.10 -55.42 0.13
C ASP A 89 -1.13 -56.24 0.52
N LEU A 90 -1.80 -55.88 1.63
CA LEU A 90 -3.08 -56.50 2.01
C LEU A 90 -4.16 -56.29 0.93
N HIS A 91 -4.21 -55.10 0.33
CA HIS A 91 -5.15 -54.80 -0.76
C HIS A 91 -4.78 -55.53 -2.06
N ARG A 92 -3.49 -55.67 -2.40
CA ARG A 92 -3.02 -56.44 -3.57
C ARG A 92 -3.29 -57.94 -3.40
N SER A 93 -3.07 -58.50 -2.22
CA SER A 93 -3.38 -59.90 -1.89
C SER A 93 -4.88 -60.18 -2.05
N TRP A 94 -5.73 -59.29 -1.52
CA TRP A 94 -7.17 -59.37 -1.70
C TRP A 94 -7.60 -59.29 -3.18
N LYS A 95 -6.96 -58.42 -3.97
CA LYS A 95 -7.25 -58.25 -5.41
C LYS A 95 -6.77 -59.41 -6.28
N SER A 96 -5.67 -60.08 -5.90
CA SER A 96 -5.08 -61.21 -6.63
C SER A 96 -5.76 -62.55 -6.33
N GLY A 97 -6.59 -62.62 -5.29
CA GLY A 97 -7.42 -63.79 -4.97
C GLY A 97 -6.68 -64.93 -4.26
N GLU A 98 -5.52 -64.66 -3.67
CA GLU A 98 -4.69 -65.67 -2.97
C GLU A 98 -5.26 -66.10 -1.61
N GLU A 99 -6.22 -65.37 -1.03
CA GLU A 99 -6.97 -65.80 0.15
C GLU A 99 -8.40 -66.20 -0.20
N ILE A 100 -8.66 -67.48 0.03
CA ILE A 100 -9.91 -68.21 -0.23
C ILE A 100 -11.13 -67.45 0.33
N ARG A 101 -12.21 -67.47 -0.46
CA ARG A 101 -13.58 -66.96 -0.23
C ARG A 101 -14.30 -67.51 1.03
N SER A 102 -13.61 -67.77 2.14
CA SER A 102 -14.20 -68.31 3.38
C SER A 102 -14.20 -67.36 4.58
N ALA A 103 -13.74 -66.10 4.45
CA ALA A 103 -13.74 -65.12 5.55
C ALA A 103 -14.00 -63.66 5.07
N GLY A 104 -14.96 -63.46 4.16
CA GLY A 104 -15.15 -62.21 3.42
C GLY A 104 -15.46 -60.93 4.24
N GLY A 105 -15.82 -61.05 5.52
CA GLY A 105 -16.05 -59.91 6.41
C GLY A 105 -14.78 -59.39 7.08
N ASP A 106 -13.98 -60.29 7.67
CA ASP A 106 -12.85 -59.93 8.53
C ASP A 106 -11.64 -59.44 7.72
N ASN A 107 -11.38 -60.03 6.54
CA ASN A 107 -10.26 -59.63 5.69
C ASN A 107 -10.47 -58.23 5.10
N CYS A 108 -11.69 -57.89 4.67
CA CYS A 108 -12.01 -56.54 4.21
C CYS A 108 -11.88 -55.51 5.35
N HIS A 109 -12.34 -55.85 6.55
CA HIS A 109 -12.22 -54.99 7.72
C HIS A 109 -10.75 -54.71 8.08
N SER A 110 -9.88 -55.72 7.95
CA SER A 110 -8.44 -55.58 8.19
C SER A 110 -7.75 -54.60 7.22
N ILE A 111 -8.12 -54.64 5.92
CA ILE A 111 -7.59 -53.72 4.90
C ILE A 111 -8.07 -52.29 5.18
N LEU A 112 -9.35 -52.14 5.54
CA LEU A 112 -9.92 -50.84 5.92
C LEU A 112 -9.17 -50.25 7.13
N MET A 113 -8.90 -51.05 8.16
CA MET A 113 -8.14 -50.61 9.33
C MET A 113 -6.71 -50.21 8.96
N ALA A 114 -6.02 -50.96 8.10
CA ALA A 114 -4.66 -50.64 7.68
C ALA A 114 -4.58 -49.28 6.95
N TYR A 115 -5.50 -49.02 6.00
CA TYR A 115 -5.56 -47.70 5.33
C TYR A 115 -5.92 -46.58 6.30
N HIS A 116 -6.85 -46.79 7.23
CA HIS A 116 -7.21 -45.77 8.22
C HIS A 116 -6.05 -45.47 9.18
N ASN A 117 -5.27 -46.48 9.59
CA ASN A 117 -4.10 -46.28 10.44
C ASN A 117 -3.03 -45.45 9.74
N PHE A 118 -2.72 -45.74 8.47
CA PHE A 118 -1.81 -44.90 7.68
C PHE A 118 -2.35 -43.47 7.55
N LEU A 119 -3.60 -43.31 7.09
CA LEU A 119 -4.21 -42.00 6.87
C LEU A 119 -4.25 -41.17 8.15
N ARG A 120 -4.62 -41.76 9.28
CA ARG A 120 -4.64 -41.09 10.59
C ARG A 120 -3.24 -40.62 10.96
N THR A 121 -2.26 -41.52 10.98
CA THR A 121 -0.88 -41.20 11.40
C THR A 121 -0.24 -40.15 10.50
N ALA A 122 -0.41 -40.27 9.19
CA ALA A 122 0.11 -39.32 8.21
C ALA A 122 -0.61 -37.96 8.30
N SER A 123 -1.93 -37.94 8.45
CA SER A 123 -2.69 -36.69 8.58
C SER A 123 -2.40 -35.95 9.89
N GLU A 124 -2.29 -36.67 11.01
CA GLU A 124 -1.91 -36.12 12.30
C GLU A 124 -0.51 -35.53 12.24
N TRP A 125 0.46 -36.25 11.68
CA TRP A 125 1.81 -35.73 11.53
C TRP A 125 1.89 -34.55 10.57
N LEU A 126 1.22 -34.59 9.41
CA LEU A 126 1.18 -33.46 8.48
C LEU A 126 0.53 -32.23 9.13
N SER A 127 -0.51 -32.43 9.94
CA SER A 127 -1.15 -31.34 10.69
C SER A 127 -0.21 -30.76 11.76
N HIS A 128 0.55 -31.61 12.45
CA HIS A 128 1.56 -31.18 13.41
C HIS A 128 2.75 -30.50 12.74
N ARG A 129 3.23 -31.02 11.61
CA ARG A 129 4.36 -30.45 10.86
C ARG A 129 4.02 -29.11 10.22
N ALA A 130 2.82 -28.98 9.68
CA ALA A 130 2.29 -27.70 9.20
C ALA A 130 2.15 -26.67 10.34
N THR A 131 2.06 -27.13 11.60
CA THR A 131 2.00 -26.29 12.79
C THR A 131 3.32 -26.23 13.58
N ASP A 132 4.40 -26.86 13.10
CA ASP A 132 5.69 -26.97 13.78
C ASP A 132 6.51 -25.70 13.56
N LYS A 133 6.88 -25.03 14.65
CA LYS A 133 7.23 -23.60 14.62
C LYS A 133 8.73 -23.42 14.83
N PRO A 134 9.44 -22.72 13.94
CA PRO A 134 10.75 -22.17 14.27
C PRO A 134 10.55 -20.94 15.19
N VAL A 135 10.11 -21.19 16.43
CA VAL A 135 9.76 -20.15 17.43
C VAL A 135 10.91 -19.14 17.58
N GLY A 136 12.16 -19.62 17.59
CA GLY A 136 13.33 -18.75 17.65
C GLY A 136 13.44 -17.75 16.49
N ARG A 137 13.17 -18.17 15.24
CA ARG A 137 13.20 -17.27 14.06
C ARG A 137 12.08 -16.25 14.10
N LEU A 138 10.91 -16.66 14.59
CA LEU A 138 9.74 -15.80 14.71
C LEU A 138 9.93 -14.73 15.79
N ILE A 139 10.45 -15.11 16.96
CA ILE A 139 10.82 -14.17 18.03
C ILE A 139 11.87 -13.19 17.52
N PHE A 140 12.92 -13.68 16.84
CA PHE A 140 13.95 -12.82 16.27
C PHE A 140 13.38 -11.80 15.27
N GLY A 141 12.48 -12.25 14.38
CA GLY A 141 11.81 -11.35 13.42
C GLY A 141 10.95 -10.27 14.10
N VAL A 142 10.14 -10.66 15.09
CA VAL A 142 9.31 -9.71 15.84
C VAL A 142 10.18 -8.73 16.63
N ALA A 143 11.26 -9.21 17.26
CA ALA A 143 12.22 -8.36 17.98
C ALA A 143 12.91 -7.37 17.04
N ALA A 144 13.34 -7.80 15.86
CA ALA A 144 13.95 -6.92 14.86
C ALA A 144 12.98 -5.82 14.39
N MET A 145 11.71 -6.16 14.15
CA MET A 145 10.69 -5.17 13.79
C MET A 145 10.47 -4.18 14.95
N LEU A 146 10.33 -4.66 16.19
CA LEU A 146 10.18 -3.82 17.38
C LEU A 146 11.33 -2.82 17.53
N VAL A 147 12.58 -3.29 17.40
CA VAL A 147 13.77 -2.43 17.46
C VAL A 147 13.73 -1.37 16.36
N SER A 148 13.42 -1.74 15.11
CA SER A 148 13.29 -0.80 13.99
C SER A 148 12.23 0.29 14.26
N CYS A 149 11.08 -0.09 14.80
CA CYS A 149 10.02 0.86 15.14
C CYS A 149 10.41 1.80 16.26
N LEU A 150 11.03 1.28 17.32
CA LEU A 150 11.53 2.10 18.42
C LEU A 150 12.58 3.11 17.93
N ILE A 151 13.45 2.73 17.01
CA ILE A 151 14.43 3.65 16.39
C ILE A 151 13.70 4.75 15.61
N LEU A 152 12.74 4.39 14.74
CA LEU A 152 11.98 5.37 13.95
C LEU A 152 11.19 6.34 14.83
N LEU A 153 10.51 5.84 15.86
CA LEU A 153 9.75 6.66 16.80
C LEU A 153 10.67 7.53 17.67
N SER A 154 11.82 7.02 18.10
CA SER A 154 12.83 7.80 18.83
C SER A 154 13.38 8.93 17.96
N LEU A 155 13.67 8.67 16.69
CA LEU A 155 14.11 9.70 15.74
C LEU A 155 13.02 10.75 15.51
N LEU A 156 11.76 10.34 15.36
CA LEU A 156 10.63 11.26 15.24
C LEU A 156 10.47 12.13 16.49
N PHE A 157 10.58 11.53 17.68
CA PHE A 157 10.49 12.25 18.95
C PHE A 157 11.63 13.25 19.13
N LEU A 158 12.88 12.84 18.82
CA LEU A 158 14.05 13.72 18.87
C LEU A 158 13.94 14.88 17.88
N LEU A 159 13.46 14.61 16.66
CA LEU A 159 13.20 15.64 15.66
C LEU A 159 12.12 16.62 16.15
N GLY A 160 11.01 16.10 16.70
CA GLY A 160 9.96 16.90 17.31
C GLY A 160 10.53 17.82 18.39
N LYS A 161 11.21 17.24 19.40
CA LYS A 161 11.81 17.99 20.51
C LYS A 161 12.73 19.11 20.04
N GLN A 162 13.57 18.85 19.04
CA GLN A 162 14.46 19.89 18.51
C GLN A 162 13.68 21.02 17.84
N VAL A 163 12.75 20.70 16.94
CA VAL A 163 11.95 21.71 16.22
C VAL A 163 11.09 22.53 17.19
N PHE A 164 10.52 21.89 18.21
CA PHE A 164 9.76 22.60 19.25
C PHE A 164 10.65 23.49 20.12
N SER A 165 11.87 23.06 20.43
CA SER A 165 12.83 23.88 21.18
C SER A 165 13.25 25.13 20.40
N GLU A 166 13.54 24.98 19.10
CA GLU A 166 13.88 26.10 18.21
C GLU A 166 12.70 27.09 18.08
N GLN A 167 11.47 26.57 17.96
CA GLN A 167 10.27 27.40 17.91
C GLN A 167 10.02 28.13 19.23
N ASN A 168 10.13 27.46 20.38
CA ASN A 168 9.91 28.08 21.70
C ASN A 168 10.94 29.17 22.04
N GLN A 169 12.21 29.01 21.64
CA GLN A 169 13.23 30.06 21.81
C GLN A 169 12.92 31.32 20.99
N GLN A 170 12.21 31.18 19.88
CA GLN A 170 11.81 32.29 19.01
C GLN A 170 10.54 33.00 19.53
N PHE A 171 9.76 32.33 20.39
CA PHE A 171 8.48 32.81 20.94
C PHE A 171 8.52 33.20 22.42
N SER A 172 9.67 33.06 23.13
CA SER A 172 9.80 33.49 24.54
C SER A 172 9.65 35.00 24.77
N SER A 173 9.32 35.80 23.75
CA SER A 173 8.90 37.19 23.87
C SER A 173 7.39 37.42 23.78
N ALA A 174 6.55 36.38 23.60
CA ALA A 174 5.10 36.53 23.49
C ALA A 174 4.34 35.36 24.14
N ASN A 175 3.91 35.61 25.38
CA ASN A 175 2.89 34.93 26.20
C ASN A 175 2.85 33.40 26.30
N ASN A 176 2.88 32.97 27.57
CA ASN A 176 2.73 31.62 28.10
C ASN A 176 1.30 31.09 27.95
N ASP A 177 0.87 30.71 26.75
CA ASP A 177 -0.33 29.85 26.61
C ASP A 177 0.05 28.38 26.78
N LEU A 178 -0.14 27.94 28.03
CA LEU A 178 0.10 26.61 28.58
C LEU A 178 -0.91 25.58 28.05
N SER A 179 -0.87 25.28 26.76
CA SER A 179 -1.60 24.17 26.14
C SER A 179 -0.60 23.27 25.42
N TRP A 180 -0.02 22.30 26.15
CA TRP A 180 1.06 21.45 25.66
C TRP A 180 0.71 20.57 24.43
N TRP A 181 -0.57 20.37 24.12
CA TRP A 181 -1.02 19.52 23.01
C TRP A 181 -2.20 20.16 22.27
N HIS A 182 -2.04 20.41 20.97
CA HIS A 182 -3.16 20.83 20.15
C HIS A 182 -4.13 19.65 19.90
N LEU A 183 -5.43 19.92 19.81
CA LEU A 183 -6.49 18.90 19.64
C LEU A 183 -6.28 17.97 18.42
N ASP A 184 -5.67 18.48 17.35
CA ASP A 184 -5.36 17.72 16.13
C ASP A 184 -4.26 16.68 16.32
N GLU A 185 -3.28 16.99 17.18
CA GLU A 185 -2.21 16.06 17.53
C GLU A 185 -2.75 14.87 18.33
N VAL A 186 -3.54 15.16 19.35
CA VAL A 186 -4.22 14.15 20.17
C VAL A 186 -5.13 13.31 19.29
N PHE A 187 -5.89 13.95 18.39
CA PHE A 187 -6.76 13.25 17.45
C PHE A 187 -5.98 12.23 16.61
N ILE A 188 -4.88 12.63 15.95
CA ILE A 188 -4.09 11.71 15.10
C ILE A 188 -3.57 10.52 15.91
N LEU A 189 -3.06 10.75 17.13
CA LEU A 189 -2.57 9.66 17.98
C LEU A 189 -3.69 8.70 18.40
N VAL A 190 -4.86 9.24 18.76
CA VAL A 190 -6.04 8.43 19.06
C VAL A 190 -6.46 7.61 17.84
N VAL A 191 -6.40 8.16 16.62
CA VAL A 191 -6.68 7.40 15.39
C VAL A 191 -5.75 6.19 15.25
N ILE A 192 -4.45 6.35 15.49
CA ILE A 192 -3.49 5.24 15.41
C ILE A 192 -3.87 4.15 16.42
N VAL A 193 -4.20 4.52 17.66
CA VAL A 193 -4.63 3.58 18.69
C VAL A 193 -5.92 2.85 18.28
N ILE A 194 -6.90 3.57 17.73
CA ILE A 194 -8.16 2.99 17.25
C ILE A 194 -7.88 1.97 16.14
N VAL A 195 -7.02 2.30 15.16
CA VAL A 195 -6.65 1.39 14.07
C VAL A 195 -5.94 0.15 14.61
N VAL A 196 -5.03 0.30 15.58
CA VAL A 196 -4.33 -0.84 16.19
C VAL A 196 -5.28 -1.75 16.95
N ILE A 197 -6.23 -1.20 17.70
CA ILE A 197 -7.23 -1.99 18.43
C ILE A 197 -8.19 -2.66 17.44
N SER A 198 -8.62 -1.95 16.39
CA SER A 198 -9.58 -2.47 15.41
C SER A 198 -9.04 -3.67 14.66
N MET A 199 -7.72 -3.73 14.43
CA MET A 199 -7.04 -4.88 13.82
C MET A 199 -7.27 -6.20 14.55
N GLY A 200 -7.61 -6.18 15.85
CA GLY A 200 -7.90 -7.37 16.64
C GLY A 200 -9.25 -8.04 16.33
N SER A 201 -10.11 -7.45 15.49
CA SER A 201 -11.40 -8.04 15.12
C SER A 201 -11.46 -8.29 13.61
N SER A 202 -11.88 -9.50 13.21
CA SER A 202 -12.02 -9.83 11.78
C SER A 202 -13.04 -8.93 11.07
N SER A 203 -14.16 -8.59 11.72
CA SER A 203 -15.19 -7.72 11.13
C SER A 203 -14.69 -6.27 10.95
N LEU A 204 -13.90 -5.76 11.89
CA LEU A 204 -13.32 -4.43 11.78
C LEU A 204 -12.16 -4.37 10.77
N VAL A 205 -11.44 -5.48 10.58
CA VAL A 205 -10.45 -5.60 9.50
C VAL A 205 -11.14 -5.58 8.13
N GLU A 206 -12.26 -6.26 7.95
CA GLU A 206 -13.03 -6.19 6.70
C GLU A 206 -13.54 -4.77 6.39
N GLU A 207 -13.93 -4.03 7.43
CA GLU A 207 -14.57 -2.72 7.31
C GLU A 207 -13.63 -1.52 7.62
N GLU A 208 -12.31 -1.74 7.55
CA GLU A 208 -11.28 -0.75 7.88
C GLU A 208 -11.42 0.57 7.08
N GLN A 209 -11.95 0.50 5.86
CA GLN A 209 -12.22 1.67 5.02
C GLN A 209 -13.03 2.75 5.74
N TYR A 210 -13.99 2.38 6.58
CA TYR A 210 -14.83 3.36 7.28
C TYR A 210 -14.04 4.13 8.32
N ILE A 211 -13.06 3.48 8.95
CA ILE A 211 -12.14 4.14 9.89
C ILE A 211 -11.35 5.20 9.13
N TRP A 212 -10.73 4.86 8.00
CA TRP A 212 -9.95 5.82 7.22
C TRP A 212 -10.79 6.98 6.70
N HIS A 213 -11.96 6.72 6.11
CA HIS A 213 -12.83 7.78 5.60
C HIS A 213 -13.35 8.69 6.72
N PHE A 214 -13.85 8.12 7.81
CA PHE A 214 -14.40 8.89 8.92
C PHE A 214 -13.32 9.73 9.61
N MET A 215 -12.18 9.12 9.93
CA MET A 215 -11.08 9.82 10.60
C MET A 215 -10.48 10.91 9.74
N THR A 216 -10.33 10.69 8.43
CA THR A 216 -9.86 11.73 7.50
C THR A 216 -10.84 12.90 7.45
N SER A 217 -12.15 12.63 7.30
CA SER A 217 -13.16 13.71 7.27
C SER A 217 -13.20 14.51 8.58
N SER A 218 -13.11 13.84 9.73
CA SER A 218 -13.07 14.46 11.06
C SER A 218 -11.84 15.34 11.25
N LEU A 219 -10.66 14.92 10.77
CA LEU A 219 -9.43 15.72 10.82
C LEU A 219 -9.55 17.02 10.02
N TYR A 220 -10.16 16.98 8.84
CA TYR A 220 -10.38 18.18 8.02
C TYR A 220 -11.49 19.09 8.58
N LEU A 221 -12.51 18.54 9.24
CA LEU A 221 -13.49 19.34 9.99
C LEU A 221 -12.87 20.02 11.21
N LEU A 222 -11.99 19.33 11.94
CA LEU A 222 -11.22 19.94 13.03
C LEU A 222 -10.32 21.06 12.50
N SER A 223 -9.69 20.84 11.34
CA SER A 223 -8.89 21.85 10.64
C SER A 223 -9.75 23.05 10.24
N LEU A 224 -10.98 22.84 9.75
CA LEU A 224 -11.94 23.90 9.44
C LEU A 224 -12.28 24.71 10.69
N ARG A 225 -12.60 24.03 11.80
CA ARG A 225 -12.89 24.69 13.08
C ARG A 225 -11.75 25.60 13.50
N LYS A 226 -10.49 25.13 13.41
CA LYS A 226 -9.31 25.94 13.75
C LYS A 226 -9.16 27.17 12.84
N VAL A 227 -9.34 27.01 11.53
CA VAL A 227 -9.28 28.13 10.58
C VAL A 227 -10.38 29.16 10.90
N MET A 228 -11.60 28.70 11.18
CA MET A 228 -12.71 29.60 11.55
C MET A 228 -12.46 30.33 12.87
N GLN A 229 -11.96 29.64 13.90
CA GLN A 229 -11.58 30.26 15.17
C GLN A 229 -10.48 31.33 14.99
N HIS A 230 -9.49 31.04 14.15
CA HIS A 230 -8.43 32.00 13.82
C HIS A 230 -8.98 33.24 13.09
N ILE A 231 -9.94 33.06 12.17
CA ILE A 231 -10.58 34.18 11.46
C ILE A 231 -11.38 35.06 12.43
N VAL A 232 -12.17 34.46 13.33
CA VAL A 232 -12.97 35.19 14.32
C VAL A 232 -12.07 36.01 15.24
N THR A 233 -11.07 35.37 15.85
CA THR A 233 -10.11 36.05 16.75
C THR A 233 -9.31 37.15 16.04
N SER A 234 -8.88 36.91 14.80
CA SER A 234 -8.18 37.92 13.99
C SER A 234 -9.06 39.13 13.65
N THR A 235 -10.38 38.92 13.52
CA THR A 235 -11.34 39.99 13.20
C THR A 235 -11.61 40.87 14.42
N GLU A 236 -11.61 40.28 15.63
CA GLU A 236 -11.77 41.02 16.89
C GLU A 236 -10.54 41.87 17.24
N GLN A 237 -9.32 41.38 16.93
CA GLN A 237 -8.07 42.06 17.32
C GLN A 237 -7.56 43.09 16.30
N ASN A 238 -7.91 42.98 15.01
CA ASN A 238 -7.37 43.84 13.95
C ASN A 238 -8.46 44.40 13.01
N THR A 239 -8.84 45.66 13.20
CA THR A 239 -9.70 46.41 12.26
C THR A 239 -9.03 46.72 10.91
N SER A 240 -7.70 46.52 10.79
CA SER A 240 -6.90 46.79 9.58
C SER A 240 -6.26 45.53 8.97
N ALA A 241 -6.97 44.39 8.95
CA ALA A 241 -6.47 43.21 8.25
C ALA A 241 -6.22 43.50 6.75
N THR A 242 -4.97 43.32 6.30
CA THR A 242 -4.55 43.53 4.90
C THR A 242 -5.34 42.62 3.96
N LEU A 243 -5.68 43.12 2.76
CA LEU A 243 -6.48 42.41 1.75
C LEU A 243 -5.92 41.00 1.45
N GLY A 244 -4.60 40.83 1.47
CA GLY A 244 -3.93 39.55 1.23
C GLY A 244 -4.17 38.49 2.30
N LEU A 245 -4.34 38.86 3.57
CA LEU A 245 -4.63 37.92 4.66
C LEU A 245 -6.06 37.34 4.51
N LYS A 246 -7.02 38.20 4.13
CA LYS A 246 -8.41 37.79 3.87
C LYS A 246 -8.53 36.83 2.69
N THR A 247 -7.82 37.09 1.59
CA THR A 247 -7.82 36.21 0.41
C THR A 247 -7.26 34.83 0.74
N ASN A 248 -6.19 34.76 1.54
CA ASN A 248 -5.56 33.50 1.93
C ASN A 248 -6.49 32.62 2.79
N ASN A 249 -7.18 33.22 3.76
CA ASN A 249 -8.13 32.52 4.61
C ASN A 249 -9.31 31.92 3.80
N TYR A 250 -9.81 32.65 2.80
CA TYR A 250 -10.86 32.15 1.91
C TYR A 250 -10.39 30.93 1.09
N ILE A 251 -9.18 31.00 0.53
CA ILE A 251 -8.57 29.88 -0.22
C ILE A 251 -8.44 28.64 0.66
N GLN A 252 -8.05 28.79 1.94
CA GLN A 252 -7.97 27.67 2.88
C GLN A 252 -9.34 27.02 3.14
N ILE A 253 -10.37 27.83 3.38
CA ILE A 253 -11.73 27.34 3.60
C ILE A 253 -12.23 26.59 2.35
N CYS A 254 -12.10 27.20 1.17
CA CYS A 254 -12.46 26.57 -0.10
C CYS A 254 -11.71 25.25 -0.30
N SER A 255 -10.41 25.22 0.01
CA SER A 255 -9.60 24.01 -0.10
C SER A 255 -10.13 22.88 0.79
N ILE A 256 -10.52 23.18 2.04
CA ILE A 256 -11.09 22.18 2.94
C ILE A 256 -12.43 21.66 2.40
N PHE A 257 -13.30 22.55 1.91
CA PHE A 257 -14.56 22.12 1.30
C PHE A 257 -14.35 21.22 0.09
N VAL A 258 -13.39 21.55 -0.78
CA VAL A 258 -13.02 20.70 -1.92
C VAL A 258 -12.56 19.32 -1.44
N ILE A 259 -11.73 19.24 -0.40
CA ILE A 259 -11.27 17.96 0.19
C ILE A 259 -12.44 17.14 0.75
N LEU A 260 -13.36 17.78 1.50
CA LEU A 260 -14.50 17.08 2.11
C LEU A 260 -15.52 16.61 1.07
N ILE A 261 -15.83 17.43 0.06
CA ILE A 261 -16.75 17.09 -1.02
C ILE A 261 -16.18 15.96 -1.87
N SER A 262 -14.93 16.08 -2.32
CA SER A 262 -14.26 15.01 -3.07
C SER A 262 -14.14 13.73 -2.25
N GLY A 263 -13.85 13.82 -0.94
CA GLY A 263 -13.81 12.66 -0.05
C GLY A 263 -15.16 11.97 0.09
N ARG A 264 -16.26 12.75 0.07
CA ARG A 264 -17.62 12.20 0.07
C ARG A 264 -17.94 11.47 -1.24
N PHE A 265 -17.54 12.02 -2.38
CA PHE A 265 -17.68 11.35 -3.67
C PHE A 265 -16.85 10.07 -3.75
N LEU A 266 -15.59 10.10 -3.32
CA LEU A 266 -14.71 8.94 -3.29
C LEU A 266 -15.28 7.80 -2.43
N ARG A 267 -15.79 8.11 -1.23
CA ARG A 267 -16.47 7.12 -0.38
C ARG A 267 -17.76 6.59 -1.01
N GLY A 268 -18.48 7.44 -1.75
CA GLY A 268 -19.71 7.03 -2.43
C GLY A 268 -19.45 6.26 -3.73
N TRP A 269 -18.23 6.32 -4.28
CA TRP A 269 -17.90 5.76 -5.58
C TRP A 269 -17.97 4.24 -5.58
N HIS A 270 -17.25 3.65 -4.62
CA HIS A 270 -17.34 2.26 -4.26
C HIS A 270 -17.90 2.19 -2.84
N GLN A 271 -19.16 1.80 -2.71
CA GLN A 271 -19.74 1.63 -1.38
C GLN A 271 -19.47 0.22 -0.89
N GLY A 272 -18.77 0.15 0.24
CA GLY A 272 -18.92 -0.95 1.17
C GLY A 272 -17.83 -2.01 1.12
N GLY A 273 -17.74 -2.76 2.23
CA GLY A 273 -16.78 -3.83 2.41
C GLY A 273 -17.25 -5.06 1.66
N VAL A 274 -16.51 -6.15 1.80
CA VAL A 274 -16.86 -7.46 1.21
C VAL A 274 -18.32 -7.84 1.51
N ASN A 275 -18.86 -7.41 2.64
CA ASN A 275 -20.22 -7.69 3.10
C ASN A 275 -21.32 -6.87 2.40
N TRP A 276 -20.95 -5.74 1.80
CA TRP A 276 -21.89 -4.75 1.24
C TRP A 276 -21.75 -4.59 -0.27
N THR A 277 -20.99 -5.47 -0.93
CA THR A 277 -20.75 -5.45 -2.39
C THR A 277 -22.01 -5.47 -3.22
N ASN A 278 -23.12 -5.99 -2.70
CA ASN A 278 -24.39 -6.10 -3.42
C ASN A 278 -25.17 -4.78 -3.46
N LEU A 279 -24.80 -3.79 -2.62
CA LEU A 279 -25.48 -2.51 -2.59
C LEU A 279 -25.13 -1.67 -3.84
N PRO A 280 -26.07 -0.84 -4.33
CA PRO A 280 -25.79 0.07 -5.43
C PRO A 280 -24.80 1.16 -4.99
N ASP A 281 -23.80 1.41 -5.83
CA ASP A 281 -22.84 2.50 -5.68
C ASP A 281 -22.70 3.27 -7.01
N ILE A 282 -21.97 4.40 -7.00
CA ILE A 282 -21.83 5.24 -8.21
C ILE A 282 -21.13 4.46 -9.33
N SER A 283 -20.16 3.60 -9.00
CA SER A 283 -19.45 2.78 -9.97
C SER A 283 -20.38 1.81 -10.72
N LYS A 284 -21.28 1.14 -10.00
CA LYS A 284 -22.28 0.22 -10.56
C LYS A 284 -23.36 0.95 -11.35
N TRP A 285 -23.79 2.12 -10.87
CA TRP A 285 -24.72 2.98 -11.61
C TRP A 285 -24.12 3.42 -12.95
N LEU A 286 -22.84 3.78 -12.96
CA LEU A 286 -22.13 4.13 -14.17
C LEU A 286 -21.97 2.92 -15.11
N GLY A 287 -21.68 1.75 -14.55
CA GLY A 287 -21.64 0.48 -15.29
C GLY A 287 -22.97 0.14 -15.97
N GLN A 288 -24.10 0.35 -15.28
CA GLN A 288 -25.44 0.16 -15.83
C GLN A 288 -25.80 1.21 -16.90
N GLY A 289 -25.23 2.41 -16.82
CA GLY A 289 -25.42 3.46 -17.81
C GLY A 289 -24.90 3.10 -19.21
N GLY A 290 -23.89 2.21 -19.29
CA GLY A 290 -23.31 1.71 -20.53
C GLY A 290 -21.94 2.31 -20.85
N ASP A 291 -21.20 1.63 -21.75
CA ASP A 291 -19.80 1.92 -22.06
C ASP A 291 -19.56 3.31 -22.64
N THR A 292 -20.57 3.88 -23.30
CA THR A 292 -20.50 5.24 -23.86
C THR A 292 -20.35 6.30 -22.77
N TYR A 293 -21.05 6.16 -21.65
CA TYR A 293 -20.91 7.07 -20.52
C TYR A 293 -19.56 6.87 -19.84
N ILE A 294 -19.13 5.63 -19.60
CA ILE A 294 -17.82 5.34 -19.00
C ILE A 294 -16.71 6.02 -19.81
N LYS A 295 -16.73 5.86 -21.14
CA LYS A 295 -15.78 6.52 -22.04
C LYS A 295 -15.86 8.04 -21.95
N LEU A 296 -17.07 8.62 -21.92
CA LEU A 296 -17.25 10.07 -21.76
C LEU A 296 -16.61 10.57 -20.46
N PHE A 297 -16.90 9.91 -19.34
CA PHE A 297 -16.31 10.26 -18.04
C PHE A 297 -14.78 10.17 -18.10
N GLN A 298 -14.21 9.13 -18.71
CA GLN A 298 -12.76 8.98 -18.84
C GLN A 298 -12.12 10.10 -19.68
N LEU A 299 -12.70 10.46 -20.83
CA LEU A 299 -12.21 11.56 -21.67
C LEU A 299 -12.27 12.90 -20.92
N VAL A 300 -13.39 13.16 -20.23
CA VAL A 300 -13.56 14.37 -19.41
C VAL A 300 -12.54 14.40 -18.28
N SER A 301 -12.28 13.27 -17.60
CA SER A 301 -11.26 13.19 -16.54
C SER A 301 -9.87 13.59 -17.05
N VAL A 302 -9.45 13.06 -18.20
CA VAL A 302 -8.15 13.37 -18.80
C VAL A 302 -8.05 14.86 -19.19
N ILE A 303 -9.08 15.41 -19.83
CA ILE A 303 -9.10 16.81 -20.25
C ILE A 303 -9.03 17.73 -19.03
N ILE A 304 -9.83 17.48 -17.99
CA ILE A 304 -9.79 18.29 -16.76
C ILE A 304 -8.43 18.18 -16.09
N LEU A 305 -7.85 16.97 -16.00
CA LEU A 305 -6.52 16.75 -15.41
C LEU A 305 -5.44 17.58 -16.13
N ILE A 306 -5.43 17.56 -17.47
CA ILE A 306 -4.50 18.35 -18.29
C ILE A 306 -4.69 19.84 -17.97
N ASN A 307 -5.91 20.36 -18.03
CA ASN A 307 -6.18 21.79 -17.81
C ASN A 307 -5.77 22.25 -16.40
N ILE A 308 -6.12 21.49 -15.35
CA ILE A 308 -5.75 21.85 -13.98
C ILE A 308 -4.21 21.84 -13.81
N SER A 309 -3.50 20.87 -14.41
CA SER A 309 -2.03 20.82 -14.34
C SER A 309 -1.38 22.04 -14.99
N LEU A 310 -1.88 22.48 -16.15
CA LEU A 310 -1.38 23.65 -16.86
C LEU A 310 -1.65 24.94 -16.10
N VAL A 311 -2.86 25.10 -15.56
CA VAL A 311 -3.21 26.26 -14.72
C VAL A 311 -2.33 26.29 -13.47
N SER A 312 -2.07 25.14 -12.84
CA SER A 312 -1.20 25.03 -11.66
C SER A 312 0.25 25.43 -11.98
N LEU A 313 0.78 25.05 -13.15
CA LEU A 313 2.09 25.51 -13.63
C LEU A 313 2.13 27.02 -13.85
N MET A 314 1.09 27.59 -14.47
CA MET A 314 0.99 29.04 -14.70
C MET A 314 0.89 29.83 -13.39
N TRP A 315 0.32 29.23 -12.34
CA TRP A 315 0.27 29.84 -11.01
C TRP A 315 1.62 29.92 -10.32
N SER A 316 2.63 29.14 -10.77
CA SER A 316 4.03 29.29 -10.36
C SER A 316 4.60 30.60 -10.88
N ARG A 317 4.21 31.72 -10.25
CA ARG A 317 4.47 33.13 -10.60
C ARG A 317 5.96 33.53 -10.59
N ARG A 318 6.87 32.58 -10.47
CA ARG A 318 8.22 32.80 -9.94
C ARG A 318 9.36 32.34 -10.85
N SER A 319 9.04 31.62 -11.94
CA SER A 319 10.04 31.16 -12.93
C SER A 319 9.94 31.92 -14.26
N LYS A 320 10.98 31.82 -15.10
CA LYS A 320 11.00 32.42 -16.44
C LYS A 320 9.87 31.85 -17.29
N LYS A 321 9.08 32.73 -17.92
CA LYS A 321 7.95 32.36 -18.80
C LYS A 321 8.34 31.31 -19.84
N ASN A 322 9.48 31.48 -20.52
CA ASN A 322 9.94 30.55 -21.57
C ASN A 322 10.28 29.14 -21.04
N PHE A 323 10.79 29.03 -19.81
CA PHE A 323 11.08 27.72 -19.21
C PHE A 323 9.78 27.02 -18.81
N MET A 324 8.86 27.76 -18.19
CA MET A 324 7.54 27.24 -17.83
C MET A 324 6.74 26.79 -19.06
N THR A 325 6.83 27.48 -20.20
CA THR A 325 6.20 27.02 -21.45
C THR A 325 6.74 25.68 -21.93
N VAL A 326 8.06 25.42 -21.81
CA VAL A 326 8.64 24.12 -22.16
C VAL A 326 8.11 23.02 -21.24
N VAL A 327 8.05 23.27 -19.93
CA VAL A 327 7.49 22.30 -18.96
C VAL A 327 6.01 22.04 -19.25
N SER A 328 5.23 23.06 -19.61
CA SER A 328 3.83 22.90 -20.03
C SER A 328 3.67 22.04 -21.29
N LEU A 329 4.53 22.19 -22.29
CA LEU A 329 4.53 21.32 -23.48
C LEU A 329 4.85 19.86 -23.11
N MET A 330 5.78 19.65 -22.18
CA MET A 330 6.11 18.33 -21.63
C MET A 330 4.96 17.71 -20.82
N HIS A 331 4.03 18.50 -20.29
CA HIS A 331 2.80 18.00 -19.66
C HIS A 331 1.73 17.68 -20.71
N LEU A 332 1.57 18.53 -21.73
CA LEU A 332 0.57 18.37 -22.78
C LEU A 332 0.76 17.08 -23.60
N PHE A 333 2.00 16.75 -23.98
CA PHE A 333 2.26 15.65 -24.90
C PHE A 333 1.85 14.27 -24.34
N PRO A 334 2.25 13.85 -23.12
CA PRO A 334 1.77 12.60 -22.54
C PRO A 334 0.25 12.58 -22.30
N GLY A 335 -0.33 13.73 -21.89
CA GLY A 335 -1.78 13.85 -21.71
C GLY A 335 -2.56 13.61 -23.00
N TRP A 336 -2.07 14.16 -24.12
CA TRP A 336 -2.64 13.92 -25.45
C TRP A 336 -2.49 12.46 -25.89
N LEU A 337 -1.35 11.81 -25.62
CA LEU A 337 -1.17 10.39 -25.94
C LEU A 337 -2.16 9.48 -25.19
N VAL A 338 -2.38 9.74 -23.90
CA VAL A 338 -3.39 9.01 -23.11
C VAL A 338 -4.80 9.24 -23.67
N LEU A 339 -5.13 10.48 -24.03
CA LEU A 339 -6.42 10.78 -24.67
C LEU A 339 -6.60 10.02 -25.98
N HIS A 340 -5.57 10.01 -26.84
CA HIS A 340 -5.56 9.28 -28.11
C HIS A 340 -5.68 7.76 -27.90
N TYR A 341 -5.03 7.21 -26.87
CA TYR A 341 -5.15 5.79 -26.53
C TYR A 341 -6.60 5.41 -26.20
N ILE A 342 -7.25 6.20 -25.35
CA ILE A 342 -8.63 5.97 -24.90
C ILE A 342 -9.62 6.08 -26.07
N THR A 343 -9.45 7.08 -26.94
CA THR A 343 -10.36 7.25 -28.08
C THR A 343 -10.27 6.08 -29.07
N LYS A 344 -9.05 5.60 -29.35
CA LYS A 344 -8.78 4.62 -30.41
C LYS A 344 -8.97 3.16 -29.98
N TYR A 345 -8.48 2.77 -28.80
CA TYR A 345 -8.36 1.36 -28.44
C TYR A 345 -9.46 0.85 -27.51
N GLN A 346 -10.19 1.74 -26.83
CA GLN A 346 -11.11 1.31 -25.80
C GLN A 346 -12.50 0.87 -26.32
N ASP A 347 -12.85 1.17 -27.57
CA ASP A 347 -14.09 0.67 -28.22
C ASP A 347 -13.91 -0.73 -28.85
N VAL A 348 -12.67 -1.18 -29.05
CA VAL A 348 -12.33 -2.35 -29.87
C VAL A 348 -11.87 -3.49 -28.98
N ALA A 349 -12.75 -3.96 -28.09
CA ALA A 349 -12.41 -4.98 -27.11
C ALA A 349 -12.13 -6.38 -27.71
N PHE A 350 -12.42 -6.68 -29.00
CA PHE A 350 -12.49 -8.09 -29.42
C PHE A 350 -12.06 -8.55 -30.82
N SER A 351 -11.29 -7.82 -31.66
CA SER A 351 -10.87 -8.50 -32.92
C SER A 351 -9.54 -8.21 -33.58
N THR A 352 -8.91 -7.04 -33.44
CA THR A 352 -7.70 -6.76 -34.27
C THR A 352 -6.67 -5.79 -33.67
N GLY A 353 -6.95 -5.18 -32.51
CA GLY A 353 -6.14 -4.09 -31.94
C GLY A 353 -5.19 -4.44 -30.78
N SER A 354 -5.03 -5.71 -30.39
CA SER A 354 -4.30 -6.06 -29.16
C SER A 354 -2.82 -5.71 -29.20
N TYR A 355 -2.14 -5.96 -30.33
CA TYR A 355 -0.71 -5.67 -30.48
C TYR A 355 -0.45 -4.15 -30.53
N ASP A 356 -1.19 -3.42 -31.37
CA ASP A 356 -1.04 -1.97 -31.51
C ASP A 356 -1.40 -1.21 -30.22
N ALA A 357 -2.44 -1.65 -29.50
CA ALA A 357 -2.77 -1.10 -28.19
C ALA A 357 -1.63 -1.33 -27.19
N THR A 358 -1.08 -2.55 -27.16
CA THR A 358 0.04 -2.90 -26.27
C THR A 358 1.28 -2.05 -26.55
N LEU A 359 1.64 -1.89 -27.83
CA LEU A 359 2.74 -1.01 -28.23
C LEU A 359 2.47 0.45 -27.84
N MET A 360 1.26 0.96 -28.04
CA MET A 360 0.92 2.33 -27.67
C MET A 360 0.98 2.55 -26.15
N ALA A 361 0.55 1.58 -25.34
CA ALA A 361 0.71 1.64 -23.89
C ALA A 361 2.20 1.67 -23.48
N GLN A 362 3.05 0.86 -24.12
CA GLN A 362 4.50 0.88 -23.90
C GLN A 362 5.13 2.23 -24.27
N VAL A 363 4.73 2.82 -25.39
CA VAL A 363 5.15 4.17 -25.79
C VAL A 363 4.76 5.19 -24.72
N ILE A 364 3.54 5.12 -24.18
CA ILE A 364 3.09 6.01 -23.10
C ILE A 364 3.96 5.83 -21.85
N TYR A 365 4.31 4.61 -21.44
CA TYR A 365 5.20 4.37 -20.30
C TYR A 365 6.57 4.99 -20.49
N VAL A 366 7.18 4.81 -21.67
CA VAL A 366 8.50 5.37 -22.00
C VAL A 366 8.44 6.90 -21.99
N VAL A 367 7.40 7.49 -22.59
CA VAL A 367 7.23 8.95 -22.65
C VAL A 367 7.02 9.54 -21.25
N LEU A 368 6.17 8.94 -20.41
CA LEU A 368 5.97 9.38 -19.02
C LEU A 368 7.27 9.29 -18.20
N GLY A 369 8.03 8.20 -18.36
CA GLY A 369 9.34 8.02 -17.72
C GLY A 369 10.37 9.05 -18.19
N PHE A 370 10.44 9.29 -19.49
CA PHE A 370 11.36 10.27 -20.07
C PHE A 370 11.03 11.70 -19.66
N CYS A 371 9.76 12.11 -19.71
CA CYS A 371 9.35 13.45 -19.30
C CYS A 371 9.58 13.69 -17.81
N SER A 372 9.24 12.71 -16.95
CA SER A 372 9.45 12.82 -15.51
C SER A 372 10.93 12.92 -15.13
N THR A 373 11.79 12.06 -15.69
CA THR A 373 13.24 12.11 -15.45
C THR A 373 13.87 13.40 -15.96
N THR A 374 13.49 13.85 -17.16
CA THR A 374 13.98 15.11 -17.75
C THR A 374 13.62 16.31 -16.86
N ILE A 375 12.39 16.37 -16.35
CA ILE A 375 11.95 17.46 -15.46
C ILE A 375 12.73 17.45 -14.14
N VAL A 376 12.88 16.28 -13.51
CA VAL A 376 13.62 16.14 -12.25
C VAL A 376 15.06 16.62 -12.41
N VAL A 377 15.72 16.22 -13.50
CA VAL A 377 17.11 16.59 -13.76
C VAL A 377 17.22 18.06 -14.13
N ALA A 378 16.42 18.58 -15.05
CA ALA A 378 16.61 19.90 -15.65
C ALA A 378 16.10 21.07 -14.79
N VAL A 379 14.99 20.89 -14.04
CA VAL A 379 14.35 22.00 -13.30
C VAL A 379 15.30 22.71 -12.33
N PRO A 380 16.08 22.01 -11.48
CA PRO A 380 16.96 22.67 -10.51
C PRO A 380 18.12 23.44 -11.15
N TRP A 381 18.46 23.18 -12.42
CA TRP A 381 19.47 23.93 -13.17
C TRP A 381 18.88 25.15 -13.89
N CYS A 382 17.69 24.99 -14.45
CA CYS A 382 17.08 25.98 -15.34
C CYS A 382 16.34 27.11 -14.60
N ILE A 383 15.89 26.88 -13.36
CA ILE A 383 15.25 27.95 -12.57
C ILE A 383 16.31 28.99 -12.22
N PRO A 384 16.10 30.28 -12.58
CA PRO A 384 17.08 31.32 -12.33
C PRO A 384 17.21 31.58 -10.83
N PHE A 385 18.45 31.80 -10.37
CA PHE A 385 18.63 32.61 -9.18
C PHE A 385 18.14 34.02 -9.49
N GLN A 386 17.32 34.59 -8.62
CA GLN A 386 16.83 35.94 -8.82
C GLN A 386 18.03 36.91 -8.71
N ASN A 387 18.53 37.36 -9.87
CA ASN A 387 19.48 38.47 -10.04
C ASN A 387 19.03 39.66 -9.15
N ARG A 388 19.87 40.42 -8.43
CA ARG A 388 21.23 40.89 -8.73
C ARG A 388 21.78 41.70 -7.52
N THR A 389 23.10 41.97 -7.55
CA THR A 389 23.81 43.17 -7.02
C THR A 389 24.11 43.38 -5.53
N LEU A 390 23.86 42.46 -4.60
CA LEU A 390 24.38 42.65 -3.23
C LEU A 390 24.99 41.37 -2.64
N SER A 391 26.28 41.46 -2.31
CA SER A 391 27.14 40.49 -1.61
C SER A 391 26.73 40.24 -0.14
N VAL A 392 25.43 40.22 0.15
CA VAL A 392 24.90 40.02 1.50
C VAL A 392 24.47 38.55 1.66
N PRO A 393 25.08 37.77 2.58
CA PRO A 393 24.79 36.35 2.79
C PRO A 393 23.30 36.03 3.00
N LYS A 394 22.56 36.95 3.63
CA LYS A 394 21.12 36.85 3.88
C LYS A 394 20.28 36.89 2.60
N VAL A 395 20.70 37.67 1.60
CA VAL A 395 20.02 37.79 0.30
C VAL A 395 20.23 36.51 -0.52
N GLN A 396 21.47 36.01 -0.53
CA GLN A 396 21.83 34.75 -1.20
C GLN A 396 21.04 33.57 -0.64
N ARG A 397 20.93 33.48 0.69
CA ARG A 397 20.16 32.44 1.35
C ARG A 397 18.66 32.48 1.03
N LYS A 398 18.09 33.68 0.92
CA LYS A 398 16.70 33.88 0.51
C LYS A 398 16.47 33.44 -0.94
N ALA A 399 17.41 33.73 -1.84
CA ALA A 399 17.35 33.29 -3.23
C ALA A 399 17.45 31.76 -3.35
N TRP A 400 18.35 31.13 -2.59
CA TRP A 400 18.47 29.67 -2.51
C TRP A 400 17.14 29.03 -2.09
N GLY A 401 16.52 29.50 -0.99
CA GLY A 401 15.26 28.95 -0.49
C GLY A 401 14.10 29.14 -1.46
N LEU A 402 14.11 30.24 -2.22
CA LEU A 402 13.13 30.48 -3.27
C LEU A 402 13.26 29.49 -4.42
N CYS A 403 14.49 29.27 -4.90
CA CYS A 403 14.79 28.34 -5.98
C CYS A 403 14.46 26.89 -5.59
N PHE A 404 14.76 26.50 -4.35
CA PHE A 404 14.37 25.20 -3.78
C PHE A 404 12.85 25.01 -3.84
N ARG A 405 12.09 25.98 -3.34
CA ARG A 405 10.63 25.95 -3.36
C ARG A 405 10.09 25.81 -4.78
N ASP A 406 10.53 26.66 -5.70
CA ASP A 406 10.01 26.64 -7.06
C ASP A 406 10.36 25.32 -7.78
N SER A 407 11.57 24.79 -7.53
CA SER A 407 11.99 23.48 -8.06
C SER A 407 11.15 22.33 -7.51
N ALA A 408 10.98 22.28 -6.18
CA ALA A 408 10.20 21.26 -5.51
C ALA A 408 8.72 21.31 -5.91
N TYR A 409 8.16 22.50 -6.14
CA TYR A 409 6.78 22.66 -6.60
C TYR A 409 6.58 22.08 -8.01
N VAL A 410 7.43 22.46 -8.96
CA VAL A 410 7.33 22.01 -10.36
C VAL A 410 7.57 20.50 -10.47
N ILE A 411 8.61 19.98 -9.80
CA ILE A 411 8.91 18.54 -9.80
C ILE A 411 7.77 17.75 -9.14
N GLY A 412 7.31 18.19 -7.96
CA GLY A 412 6.23 17.52 -7.25
C GLY A 412 4.89 17.55 -8.00
N LEU A 413 4.53 18.66 -8.64
CA LEU A 413 3.36 18.74 -9.51
C LEU A 413 3.46 17.77 -10.69
N SER A 414 4.64 17.67 -11.30
CA SER A 414 4.90 16.75 -12.41
C SER A 414 4.77 15.29 -11.98
N TYR A 415 5.24 14.92 -10.78
CA TYR A 415 5.04 13.57 -10.24
C TYR A 415 3.58 13.23 -10.04
N VAL A 416 2.83 14.12 -9.39
CA VAL A 416 1.40 13.91 -9.13
C VAL A 416 0.64 13.80 -10.46
N TYR A 417 0.96 14.65 -11.44
CA TYR A 417 0.34 14.64 -12.77
C TYR A 417 0.66 13.38 -13.58
N TYR A 418 1.94 13.02 -13.74
CA TYR A 418 2.33 11.85 -14.52
C TYR A 418 1.89 10.54 -13.86
N TRP A 419 1.88 10.48 -12.53
CA TRP A 419 1.31 9.35 -11.81
C TRP A 419 -0.21 9.24 -12.07
N SER A 420 -0.95 10.35 -12.01
CA SER A 420 -2.39 10.34 -12.35
C SER A 420 -2.64 9.92 -13.81
N LEU A 421 -1.84 10.35 -14.78
CA LEU A 421 -1.94 9.89 -16.17
C LEU A 421 -1.67 8.38 -16.30
N LEU A 422 -0.65 7.87 -15.61
CA LEU A 422 -0.36 6.44 -15.57
C LEU A 422 -1.54 5.66 -15.00
N GLN A 423 -2.17 6.15 -13.92
CA GLN A 423 -3.34 5.52 -13.32
C GLN A 423 -4.58 5.60 -14.22
N LEU A 424 -4.77 6.67 -14.99
CA LEU A 424 -5.87 6.76 -15.97
C LEU A 424 -5.72 5.77 -17.14
N LEU A 425 -4.50 5.32 -17.42
CA LEU A 425 -4.22 4.26 -18.39
C LEU A 425 -4.39 2.85 -17.79
N LEU A 426 -3.97 2.66 -16.53
CA LEU A 426 -3.87 1.34 -15.90
C LEU A 426 -5.13 0.90 -15.12
N GLN A 427 -5.81 1.84 -14.46
CA GLN A 427 -7.00 1.54 -13.67
C GLN A 427 -8.17 1.15 -14.56
N GLN A 428 -9.15 0.47 -13.96
CA GLN A 428 -10.44 0.24 -14.61
C GLN A 428 -11.05 1.57 -15.08
N PRO A 429 -11.67 1.63 -16.28
CA PRO A 429 -12.22 2.86 -16.84
C PRO A 429 -13.22 3.58 -15.92
N VAL A 430 -13.98 2.82 -15.13
CA VAL A 430 -14.93 3.32 -14.13
C VAL A 430 -14.24 4.15 -13.03
N ASN A 431 -12.94 3.95 -12.82
CA ASN A 431 -12.16 4.64 -11.78
C ASN A 431 -11.50 5.94 -12.26
N SER A 432 -11.80 6.42 -13.48
CA SER A 432 -11.20 7.64 -14.02
C SER A 432 -11.52 8.90 -13.19
N MET A 433 -12.76 9.02 -12.70
CA MET A 433 -13.20 10.13 -11.87
C MET A 433 -12.61 10.09 -10.45
N PRO A 434 -12.57 8.94 -9.75
CA PRO A 434 -11.78 8.80 -8.54
C PRO A 434 -10.33 9.28 -8.67
N VAL A 435 -9.63 8.91 -9.75
CA VAL A 435 -8.24 9.36 -9.99
C VAL A 435 -8.19 10.89 -10.11
N LEU A 436 -9.14 11.51 -10.81
CA LEU A 436 -9.25 12.98 -10.88
C LEU A 436 -9.51 13.61 -9.51
N PHE A 437 -10.41 13.05 -8.71
CA PHE A 437 -10.71 13.57 -7.38
C PHE A 437 -9.50 13.48 -6.44
N LEU A 438 -8.73 12.39 -6.48
CA LEU A 438 -7.49 12.26 -5.72
C LEU A 438 -6.45 13.32 -6.15
N PHE A 439 -6.31 13.59 -7.45
CA PHE A 439 -5.44 14.66 -7.95
C PHE A 439 -5.87 16.04 -7.41
N VAL A 440 -7.17 16.34 -7.47
CA VAL A 440 -7.74 17.60 -6.94
C VAL A 440 -7.54 17.70 -5.42
N GLN A 441 -7.69 16.61 -4.68
CA GLN A 441 -7.44 16.56 -3.24
C GLN A 441 -6.00 16.86 -2.86
N VAL A 442 -5.03 16.32 -3.62
CA VAL A 442 -3.61 16.63 -3.43
C VAL A 442 -3.37 18.13 -3.59
N LEU A 443 -3.85 18.72 -4.69
CA LEU A 443 -3.74 20.16 -4.90
C LEU A 443 -4.40 20.91 -3.74
N ALA A 444 -5.68 20.67 -3.45
CA ALA A 444 -6.40 21.36 -2.38
C ALA A 444 -5.64 21.30 -1.03
N THR A 445 -5.02 20.17 -0.70
CA THR A 445 -4.22 20.03 0.53
C THR A 445 -2.97 20.91 0.53
N ILE A 446 -2.34 21.10 -0.63
CA ILE A 446 -1.16 21.96 -0.82
C ILE A 446 -1.54 23.43 -0.72
N TRP A 447 -2.65 23.83 -1.34
CA TRP A 447 -3.19 25.19 -1.22
C TRP A 447 -3.60 25.50 0.22
N PHE A 448 -4.27 24.56 0.89
CA PHE A 448 -4.58 24.66 2.32
C PHE A 448 -3.31 24.82 3.18
N SER A 449 -2.28 24.04 2.90
CA SER A 449 -0.99 24.07 3.60
C SER A 449 -0.20 25.35 3.35
N SER A 450 -0.46 26.06 2.25
CA SER A 450 0.18 27.33 1.89
C SER A 450 -0.31 28.49 2.69
N GLY A 451 -1.58 28.46 3.12
CA GLY A 451 -2.13 29.56 3.89
C GLY A 451 -1.85 29.47 5.39
N SER A 452 -1.41 28.31 5.86
CA SER A 452 -1.28 28.02 7.29
C SER A 452 0.00 28.64 7.85
N ASN A 453 -0.05 29.93 8.19
CA ASN A 453 1.01 30.58 8.95
C ASN A 453 1.14 29.92 10.33
N GLN A 454 2.36 29.48 10.69
CA GLN A 454 2.93 29.11 12.00
C GLN A 454 2.15 28.23 13.02
N HIS A 455 0.84 28.01 12.89
CA HIS A 455 -0.03 27.50 13.97
C HIS A 455 -0.33 25.99 13.89
N ARG A 456 0.10 25.29 12.83
CA ARG A 456 -0.07 23.84 12.73
C ARG A 456 1.28 23.14 12.54
N ARG A 457 1.49 22.08 13.31
CA ARG A 457 2.73 21.31 13.30
C ARG A 457 2.84 20.52 12.00
N GLN A 458 4.01 20.55 11.38
CA GLN A 458 4.29 19.91 10.07
C GLN A 458 3.94 18.41 10.08
N TRP A 459 4.21 17.71 11.19
CA TRP A 459 3.94 16.28 11.31
C TRP A 459 2.43 15.93 11.20
N VAL A 460 1.54 16.80 11.67
CA VAL A 460 0.08 16.63 11.61
C VAL A 460 -0.41 16.68 10.15
N GLU A 461 0.16 17.58 9.35
CA GLU A 461 -0.21 17.71 7.93
C GLU A 461 0.33 16.54 7.10
N VAL A 462 1.56 16.09 7.38
CA VAL A 462 2.13 14.90 6.74
C VAL A 462 1.32 13.65 7.08
N ALA A 463 0.90 13.51 8.34
CA ALA A 463 -0.03 12.46 8.78
C ALA A 463 -1.38 12.54 8.04
N ALA A 464 -1.94 13.75 7.87
CA ALA A 464 -3.18 13.95 7.14
C ALA A 464 -3.08 13.49 5.67
N LEU A 465 -1.96 13.80 5.00
CA LEU A 465 -1.68 13.32 3.65
C LEU A 465 -1.57 11.78 3.60
N TYR A 466 -0.91 11.16 4.59
CA TYR A 466 -0.85 9.70 4.70
C TYR A 466 -2.26 9.08 4.87
N TYR A 467 -3.10 9.66 5.73
CA TYR A 467 -4.47 9.19 5.96
C TYR A 467 -5.32 9.33 4.70
N MET A 468 -5.14 10.41 3.95
CA MET A 468 -5.85 10.60 2.68
C MET A 468 -5.42 9.58 1.62
N GLY A 469 -4.14 9.20 1.57
CA GLY A 469 -3.66 8.11 0.71
C GLY A 469 -4.27 6.76 1.07
N MET A 470 -4.40 6.46 2.36
CA MET A 470 -5.09 5.24 2.81
C MET A 470 -6.59 5.27 2.53
N ALA A 471 -7.26 6.41 2.75
CA ALA A 471 -8.67 6.57 2.42
C ALA A 471 -8.92 6.47 0.90
N GLY A 472 -8.02 7.02 0.08
CA GLY A 472 -8.10 6.93 -1.38
C GLY A 472 -7.81 5.54 -1.94
N HIS A 473 -7.03 4.69 -1.24
CA HIS A 473 -6.86 3.28 -1.59
C HIS A 473 -8.21 2.55 -1.63
N PHE A 474 -9.03 2.73 -0.58
CA PHE A 474 -10.40 2.20 -0.54
C PHE A 474 -11.35 2.95 -1.48
N GLY A 475 -11.15 4.27 -1.68
CA GLY A 475 -11.92 5.06 -2.65
C GLY A 475 -11.80 4.57 -4.11
N LEU A 476 -10.69 3.91 -4.46
CA LEU A 476 -10.49 3.25 -5.76
C LEU A 476 -11.11 1.84 -5.85
N GLY A 477 -11.81 1.37 -4.81
CA GLY A 477 -12.50 0.09 -4.81
C GLY A 477 -11.67 -1.08 -4.29
N ASN A 478 -10.44 -0.82 -3.82
CA ASN A 478 -9.64 -1.86 -3.17
C ASN A 478 -10.24 -2.21 -1.80
N THR A 479 -10.15 -3.47 -1.40
CA THR A 479 -10.48 -3.94 -0.05
C THR A 479 -9.29 -4.70 0.53
N ASN A 480 -9.41 -5.15 1.78
CA ASN A 480 -8.42 -6.03 2.39
C ASN A 480 -8.47 -7.48 1.87
N THR A 481 -9.25 -7.76 0.81
CA THR A 481 -9.31 -9.08 0.15
C THR A 481 -8.58 -9.09 -1.18
N LEU A 482 -7.88 -10.20 -1.44
CA LEU A 482 -7.13 -10.41 -2.69
C LEU A 482 -8.04 -10.43 -3.93
N ALA A 483 -9.34 -10.62 -3.77
CA ALA A 483 -10.31 -10.63 -4.87
C ALA A 483 -10.47 -9.26 -5.55
N THR A 484 -10.14 -8.17 -4.85
CA THR A 484 -10.26 -6.80 -5.39
C THR A 484 -9.02 -6.32 -6.13
N ILE A 485 -7.96 -7.12 -6.18
CA ILE A 485 -6.75 -6.79 -6.92
C ILE A 485 -7.03 -6.90 -8.41
N ASP A 486 -6.84 -5.79 -9.14
CA ASP A 486 -7.05 -5.75 -10.58
C ASP A 486 -5.92 -6.45 -11.34
N VAL A 487 -6.19 -7.71 -11.70
CA VAL A 487 -5.29 -8.53 -12.52
C VAL A 487 -5.35 -8.12 -13.99
N ALA A 488 -6.49 -7.61 -14.47
CA ALA A 488 -6.66 -7.26 -15.88
C ALA A 488 -5.82 -6.03 -16.26
N GLY A 489 -5.85 -4.98 -15.42
CA GLY A 489 -5.01 -3.80 -15.61
C GLY A 489 -3.50 -4.12 -15.60
N ALA A 490 -3.09 -5.17 -14.88
CA ALA A 490 -1.69 -5.59 -14.78
C ALA A 490 -1.11 -6.20 -16.07
N PHE A 491 -1.94 -6.45 -17.09
CA PHE A 491 -1.52 -6.93 -18.42
C PHE A 491 -1.52 -5.84 -19.50
N ILE A 492 -1.93 -4.61 -19.18
CA ILE A 492 -1.86 -3.49 -20.11
C ILE A 492 -0.38 -3.22 -20.45
N GLY A 493 -0.02 -3.28 -21.74
CA GLY A 493 1.36 -3.07 -22.20
C GLY A 493 2.29 -4.29 -22.07
N VAL A 494 1.78 -5.47 -21.71
CA VAL A 494 2.58 -6.71 -21.57
C VAL A 494 2.36 -7.63 -22.78
N LEU A 495 3.39 -7.83 -23.60
CA LEU A 495 3.34 -8.70 -24.80
C LEU A 495 3.45 -10.19 -24.46
N ASN A 496 4.40 -10.56 -23.60
CA ASN A 496 4.66 -11.93 -23.19
C ASN A 496 4.32 -12.10 -21.71
N HIS A 497 3.68 -13.21 -21.34
CA HIS A 497 3.36 -13.48 -19.95
C HIS A 497 4.63 -13.47 -19.09
N SER A 498 4.71 -12.49 -18.19
CA SER A 498 5.82 -12.32 -17.25
C SER A 498 5.25 -12.00 -15.87
N THR A 499 5.41 -12.92 -14.94
CA THR A 499 4.91 -12.82 -13.56
C THR A 499 5.47 -11.62 -12.80
N ILE A 500 6.73 -11.25 -13.04
CA ILE A 500 7.40 -10.15 -12.36
C ILE A 500 6.82 -8.81 -12.83
N LEU A 501 6.80 -8.58 -14.15
CA LEU A 501 6.27 -7.34 -14.73
C LEU A 501 4.79 -7.12 -14.38
N SER A 502 3.95 -8.15 -14.50
CA SER A 502 2.54 -8.06 -14.09
C SER A 502 2.41 -7.81 -12.59
N GLY A 503 3.28 -8.41 -11.76
CA GLY A 503 3.31 -8.15 -10.31
C GLY A 503 3.64 -6.70 -9.97
N VAL A 504 4.58 -6.08 -10.69
CA VAL A 504 4.94 -4.66 -10.51
C VAL A 504 3.79 -3.74 -10.95
N LEU A 505 3.15 -4.02 -12.09
CA LEU A 505 1.99 -3.24 -12.55
C LEU A 505 0.80 -3.37 -11.59
N MET A 506 0.53 -4.58 -11.12
CA MET A 506 -0.49 -4.85 -10.10
C MET A 506 -0.21 -4.05 -8.82
N PHE A 507 1.04 -4.00 -8.36
CA PHE A 507 1.45 -3.17 -7.23
C PHE A 507 1.21 -1.68 -7.49
N ILE A 508 1.55 -1.18 -8.68
CA ILE A 508 1.32 0.22 -9.10
C ILE A 508 -0.18 0.56 -9.10
N ILE A 509 -1.05 -0.37 -9.52
CA ILE A 509 -2.51 -0.19 -9.56
C ILE A 509 -3.10 -0.22 -8.15
N THR A 510 -2.75 -1.23 -7.34
CA THR A 510 -3.29 -1.40 -5.98
C THR A 510 -2.86 -0.25 -5.04
N TYR A 511 -1.61 0.19 -5.14
CA TYR A 511 -1.06 1.28 -4.32
C TYR A 511 -1.07 2.64 -5.00
N ALA A 512 -1.94 2.81 -6.01
CA ALA A 512 -2.11 4.04 -6.76
C ALA A 512 -2.28 5.28 -5.87
N SER A 513 -3.21 5.21 -4.90
CA SER A 513 -3.49 6.35 -4.03
C SER A 513 -2.38 6.59 -2.98
N PRO A 514 -1.95 5.60 -2.16
CA PRO A 514 -0.86 5.83 -1.21
C PRO A 514 0.42 6.38 -1.86
N MET A 515 0.81 5.86 -3.02
CA MET A 515 1.98 6.36 -3.74
C MET A 515 1.79 7.81 -4.23
N LEU A 516 0.60 8.17 -4.74
CA LEU A 516 0.29 9.54 -5.16
C LEU A 516 0.55 10.56 -4.03
N TYR A 517 0.06 10.28 -2.82
CA TYR A 517 0.26 11.17 -1.66
C TYR A 517 1.70 11.18 -1.17
N LEU A 518 2.42 10.06 -1.20
CA LEU A 518 3.85 10.04 -0.92
C LEU A 518 4.64 10.90 -1.92
N LEU A 519 4.37 10.78 -3.22
CA LEU A 519 5.01 11.61 -4.25
C LEU A 519 4.67 13.10 -4.10
N SER A 520 3.44 13.43 -3.68
CA SER A 520 3.01 14.80 -3.41
C SER A 520 3.81 15.50 -2.30
N MET A 521 4.53 14.75 -1.45
CA MET A 521 5.35 15.31 -0.38
C MET A 521 6.46 16.22 -0.90
N VAL A 522 6.95 15.96 -2.13
CA VAL A 522 7.91 16.86 -2.80
C VAL A 522 7.27 18.23 -3.05
N MET A 523 6.02 18.25 -3.53
CA MET A 523 5.27 19.48 -3.73
C MET A 523 4.91 20.14 -2.40
N TYR A 524 4.52 19.37 -1.37
CA TYR A 524 4.24 19.88 -0.02
C TYR A 524 5.46 20.61 0.59
N ASN A 525 6.67 20.07 0.43
CA ASN A 525 7.89 20.70 0.89
C ASN A 525 8.14 22.09 0.28
N SER A 526 7.65 22.33 -0.94
CA SER A 526 7.75 23.65 -1.57
C SER A 526 6.96 24.72 -0.82
N VAL A 527 5.81 24.35 -0.25
CA VAL A 527 4.88 25.30 0.34
C VAL A 527 5.26 25.66 1.78
N LYS A 528 6.16 24.90 2.41
CA LYS A 528 6.54 25.12 3.81
C LYS A 528 7.58 26.19 4.02
N ASP A 529 7.38 26.94 5.11
CA ASP A 529 8.08 28.18 5.34
C ASP A 529 9.56 27.92 5.64
N THR A 530 10.41 28.45 4.76
CA THR A 530 11.87 28.42 4.87
C THR A 530 12.41 29.62 5.67
N SER A 531 11.55 30.42 6.30
CA SER A 531 11.92 31.61 7.08
C SER A 531 12.98 31.36 8.16
N SER A 532 12.95 30.23 8.88
CA SER A 532 13.95 29.92 9.91
C SER A 532 15.38 29.76 9.34
N PHE A 533 15.51 29.26 8.10
CA PHE A 533 16.78 29.22 7.38
C PHE A 533 17.28 30.64 7.09
N ILE A 534 16.38 31.57 6.70
CA ILE A 534 16.71 32.97 6.39
C ILE A 534 17.18 33.75 7.63
N ILE A 535 16.69 33.39 8.83
CA ILE A 535 16.91 34.15 10.07
C ILE A 535 18.15 33.66 10.85
N SER A 536 18.48 32.36 10.83
CA SER A 536 19.58 31.82 11.64
C SER A 536 20.96 32.23 11.10
N GLU A 537 21.71 33.06 11.82
CA GLU A 537 23.11 33.43 11.46
C GLU A 537 24.03 32.22 11.23
N LYS A 538 23.73 31.06 11.84
CA LYS A 538 24.46 29.77 11.70
C LYS A 538 23.73 28.70 10.89
N GLY A 539 22.75 29.07 10.05
CA GLY A 539 21.91 28.14 9.31
C GLY A 539 22.68 27.22 8.36
N ASN A 540 23.02 26.02 8.83
CA ASN A 540 23.69 24.99 8.05
C ASN A 540 22.68 24.27 7.14
N ILE A 541 23.03 23.94 5.90
CA ILE A 541 22.17 23.21 4.94
C ILE A 541 21.59 21.93 5.56
N GLY A 542 22.34 21.30 6.48
CA GLY A 542 21.90 20.14 7.25
C GLY A 542 20.64 20.39 8.10
N SER A 543 20.44 21.57 8.68
CA SER A 543 19.23 21.86 9.48
C SER A 543 18.00 22.04 8.60
N LEU A 544 18.18 22.61 7.40
CA LEU A 544 17.11 22.70 6.42
C LEU A 544 16.71 21.31 5.92
N LEU A 545 17.68 20.50 5.48
CA LEU A 545 17.44 19.11 5.04
C LEU A 545 16.77 18.29 6.14
N LYS A 546 17.19 18.47 7.40
CA LYS A 546 16.57 17.82 8.54
C LYS A 546 15.08 18.17 8.68
N ARG A 547 14.67 19.40 8.35
CA ARG A 547 13.26 19.84 8.43
C ARG A 547 12.44 19.48 7.19
N THR A 548 13.03 19.54 5.99
CA THR A 548 12.36 19.19 4.72
C THR A 548 12.25 17.69 4.51
N LEU A 549 13.19 16.89 5.02
CA LEU A 549 13.14 15.42 4.95
C LEU A 549 12.55 14.80 6.21
N GLY A 550 12.85 15.38 7.38
CA GLY A 550 12.57 14.74 8.67
C GLY A 550 11.12 14.31 8.81
N PHE A 551 10.17 15.26 8.85
CA PHE A 551 8.75 14.90 8.99
C PHE A 551 8.17 14.17 7.78
N PRO A 552 8.36 14.65 6.52
CA PRO A 552 7.79 13.98 5.34
C PRO A 552 8.24 12.53 5.14
N CYS A 553 9.44 12.15 5.63
CA CYS A 553 9.94 10.78 5.56
C CYS A 553 9.66 9.97 6.83
N LEU A 554 9.93 10.52 8.03
CA LEU A 554 9.82 9.77 9.29
C LEU A 554 8.37 9.52 9.71
N VAL A 555 7.42 10.43 9.41
CA VAL A 555 6.02 10.24 9.81
C VAL A 555 5.39 9.04 9.09
N PRO A 556 5.42 8.93 7.74
CA PRO A 556 4.91 7.75 7.07
C PRO A 556 5.61 6.46 7.48
N LEU A 557 6.95 6.49 7.62
CA LEU A 557 7.73 5.33 8.10
C LEU A 557 7.33 4.90 9.51
N GLY A 558 7.21 5.84 10.44
CA GLY A 558 6.84 5.57 11.83
C GLY A 558 5.41 5.03 11.95
N MET A 559 4.45 5.66 11.28
CA MET A 559 3.05 5.20 11.26
C MET A 559 2.94 3.79 10.69
N ASN A 560 3.54 3.55 9.53
CA ASN A 560 3.51 2.23 8.90
C ASN A 560 4.26 1.17 9.72
N SER A 561 5.34 1.54 10.40
CA SER A 561 6.08 0.65 11.30
C SER A 561 5.24 0.23 12.52
N ILE A 562 4.46 1.14 13.11
CA ILE A 562 3.52 0.81 14.18
C ILE A 562 2.49 -0.19 13.68
N LEU A 563 1.87 0.08 12.52
CA LEU A 563 0.84 -0.79 11.93
C LEU A 563 1.39 -2.19 11.60
N LEU A 564 2.58 -2.28 11.02
CA LEU A 564 3.23 -3.56 10.68
C LEU A 564 3.44 -4.42 11.93
N ILE A 565 3.97 -3.86 13.01
CA ILE A 565 4.25 -4.61 14.24
C ILE A 565 2.97 -5.01 14.94
N ALA A 566 2.06 -4.06 15.12
CA ALA A 566 0.77 -4.31 15.74
C ALA A 566 0.05 -5.45 15.00
N TYR A 567 0.00 -5.37 13.67
CA TYR A 567 -0.67 -6.38 12.87
C TYR A 567 0.06 -7.73 12.87
N THR A 568 1.39 -7.74 12.91
CA THR A 568 2.17 -8.99 13.08
C THR A 568 1.82 -9.65 14.40
N ILE A 569 1.80 -8.90 15.51
CA ILE A 569 1.46 -9.43 16.83
C ILE A 569 0.02 -9.98 16.82
N VAL A 570 -0.93 -9.22 16.26
CA VAL A 570 -2.33 -9.67 16.14
C VAL A 570 -2.44 -10.94 15.30
N LEU A 571 -1.76 -11.04 14.16
CA LEU A 571 -1.77 -12.24 13.32
C LEU A 571 -1.22 -13.46 14.09
N LEU A 572 -0.19 -13.27 14.91
CA LEU A 572 0.36 -14.33 15.74
C LEU A 572 -0.61 -14.78 16.84
N LEU A 573 -1.33 -13.85 17.45
CA LEU A 573 -2.38 -14.13 18.44
C LEU A 573 -3.59 -14.82 17.81
N MET A 574 -4.02 -14.33 16.64
CA MET A 574 -5.20 -14.82 15.90
C MET A 574 -4.89 -16.00 14.98
N ARG A 575 -3.71 -16.61 15.07
CA ARG A 575 -3.29 -17.70 14.17
C ARG A 575 -4.23 -18.91 14.18
N ASN A 576 -4.79 -19.24 15.35
CA ASN A 576 -5.70 -20.37 15.50
C ASN A 576 -7.18 -19.97 15.29
N HIS A 577 -7.44 -18.71 14.91
CA HIS A 577 -8.77 -18.20 14.66
C HIS A 577 -9.30 -18.70 13.31
N LEU A 578 -10.61 -18.96 13.22
CA LEU A 578 -11.26 -19.52 12.03
C LEU A 578 -10.99 -18.69 10.75
N PHE A 579 -10.94 -17.37 10.89
CA PHE A 579 -10.76 -16.43 9.78
C PHE A 579 -9.29 -16.06 9.48
N VAL A 580 -8.31 -16.82 9.99
CA VAL A 580 -6.88 -16.53 9.77
C VAL A 580 -6.51 -16.49 8.28
N TRP A 581 -7.06 -17.39 7.47
CA TRP A 581 -6.73 -17.50 6.04
C TRP A 581 -7.58 -16.59 5.14
N SER A 582 -8.81 -16.28 5.54
CA SER A 582 -9.74 -15.49 4.73
C SER A 582 -9.64 -13.98 4.98
N VAL A 583 -9.31 -13.57 6.21
CA VAL A 583 -9.28 -12.15 6.61
C VAL A 583 -7.87 -11.73 7.02
N PHE A 584 -7.26 -12.42 7.99
CA PHE A 584 -6.02 -11.92 8.60
C PHE A 584 -4.78 -12.06 7.69
N SER A 585 -4.62 -13.19 7.02
CA SER A 585 -3.48 -13.44 6.12
C SER A 585 -3.50 -12.55 4.87
N PRO A 586 -4.63 -12.38 4.15
CA PRO A 586 -4.74 -11.41 3.06
C PRO A 586 -4.35 -10.00 3.50
N LYS A 587 -4.91 -9.52 4.62
CA LYS A 587 -4.56 -8.21 5.16
C LYS A 587 -3.07 -8.10 5.51
N PHE A 588 -2.45 -9.15 6.03
CA PHE A 588 -1.01 -9.12 6.34
C PHE A 588 -0.17 -8.91 5.07
N LEU A 589 -0.56 -9.50 3.94
CA LEU A 589 0.10 -9.26 2.66
C LEU A 589 -0.05 -7.80 2.22
N TYR A 590 -1.24 -7.21 2.37
CA TYR A 590 -1.44 -5.78 2.14
C TYR A 590 -0.56 -4.93 3.05
N VAL A 591 -0.46 -5.25 4.34
CA VAL A 591 0.40 -4.49 5.27
C VAL A 591 1.87 -4.59 4.85
N CYS A 592 2.35 -5.77 4.46
CA CYS A 592 3.70 -5.95 3.94
C CYS A 592 3.93 -5.15 2.64
N ALA A 593 3.03 -5.23 1.67
CA ALA A 593 3.16 -4.48 0.43
C ALA A 593 3.03 -2.95 0.65
N THR A 594 2.22 -2.50 1.60
CA THR A 594 2.18 -1.09 2.03
C THR A 594 3.54 -0.65 2.57
N THR A 595 4.26 -1.52 3.31
CA THR A 595 5.61 -1.18 3.80
C THR A 595 6.60 -0.97 2.67
N VAL A 596 6.53 -1.79 1.61
CA VAL A 596 7.33 -1.60 0.41
C VAL A 596 6.95 -0.29 -0.29
N CYS A 597 5.65 0.00 -0.41
CA CYS A 597 5.16 1.25 -1.00
C CYS A 597 5.67 2.49 -0.26
N VAL A 598 5.60 2.48 1.08
CA VAL A 598 6.09 3.59 1.91
C VAL A 598 7.60 3.73 1.78
N CYS A 599 8.36 2.63 1.80
CA CYS A 599 9.82 2.69 1.63
C CYS A 599 10.22 3.24 0.26
N VAL A 600 9.58 2.79 -0.83
CA VAL A 600 9.83 3.27 -2.19
C VAL A 600 9.45 4.75 -2.31
N GLY A 601 8.24 5.14 -1.89
CA GLY A 601 7.77 6.52 -1.99
C GLY A 601 8.64 7.48 -1.17
N VAL A 602 8.99 7.13 0.06
CA VAL A 602 9.88 7.93 0.91
C VAL A 602 11.29 8.03 0.31
N SER A 603 11.80 6.96 -0.31
CA SER A 603 13.11 6.98 -0.99
C SER A 603 13.12 7.92 -2.19
N ILE A 604 12.03 7.98 -2.97
CA ILE A 604 11.89 8.93 -4.09
C ILE A 604 11.86 10.37 -3.56
N VAL A 605 11.08 10.65 -2.51
CA VAL A 605 11.03 11.98 -1.88
C VAL A 605 12.40 12.39 -1.34
N ALA A 606 13.10 11.48 -0.66
CA ALA A 606 14.42 11.74 -0.11
C ALA A 606 15.44 12.04 -1.21
N SER A 607 15.50 11.18 -2.23
CA SER A 607 16.45 11.32 -3.34
C SER A 607 16.25 12.64 -4.10
N THR A 608 15.00 13.05 -4.31
CA THR A 608 14.66 14.26 -5.06
C THR A 608 14.99 15.54 -4.28
N VAL A 609 14.63 15.61 -3.00
CA VAL A 609 14.97 16.75 -2.13
C VAL A 609 16.48 16.88 -1.92
N ILE A 610 17.19 15.76 -1.76
CA ILE A 610 18.66 15.75 -1.68
C ILE A 610 19.26 16.23 -3.01
N TYR A 611 18.80 15.71 -4.14
CA TYR A 611 19.28 16.13 -5.46
C TYR A 611 19.09 17.63 -5.71
N ILE A 612 17.89 18.17 -5.46
CA ILE A 612 17.62 19.61 -5.59
C ILE A 612 18.61 20.40 -4.72
N SER A 613 18.81 19.97 -3.47
CA SER A 613 19.70 20.63 -2.53
C SER A 613 21.16 20.59 -3.01
N LEU A 614 21.64 19.44 -3.48
CA LEU A 614 22.99 19.27 -4.04
C LEU A 614 23.23 20.19 -5.25
N VAL A 615 22.31 20.19 -6.21
CA VAL A 615 22.41 21.06 -7.40
C VAL A 615 22.45 22.54 -7.00
N LEU A 616 21.58 22.97 -6.08
CA LEU A 616 21.56 24.38 -5.66
C LEU A 616 22.84 24.78 -4.93
N THR A 617 23.39 23.92 -4.07
CA THR A 617 24.67 24.19 -3.39
C THR A 617 25.85 24.22 -4.37
N TYR A 618 25.83 23.37 -5.40
CA TYR A 618 26.85 23.40 -6.45
C TYR A 618 26.78 24.68 -7.27
N ARG A 619 25.57 25.10 -7.67
CA ARG A 619 25.34 26.36 -8.39
C ARG A 619 25.77 27.57 -7.58
N GLU A 620 25.53 27.55 -6.27
CA GLU A 620 25.96 28.61 -5.35
C GLU A 620 27.49 28.74 -5.33
N LYS A 621 28.22 27.62 -5.23
CA LYS A 621 29.70 27.61 -5.27
C LYS A 621 30.26 28.08 -6.61
N LEU A 622 29.61 27.71 -7.72
CA LEU A 622 30.05 28.14 -9.05
C LEU A 622 30.01 29.67 -9.19
N HIS A 623 28.94 30.30 -8.67
CA HIS A 623 28.79 31.75 -8.70
C HIS A 623 29.83 32.48 -7.83
N THR A 624 30.20 31.93 -6.67
CA THR A 624 31.23 32.53 -5.80
C THR A 624 32.66 32.45 -6.37
N HIS A 625 32.92 31.63 -7.38
CA HIS A 625 34.23 31.53 -8.04
C HIS A 625 34.35 32.41 -9.29
N THR A 626 33.23 32.92 -9.82
CA THR A 626 33.20 33.79 -11.00
C THR A 626 33.18 35.28 -10.67
N ASP A 627 32.91 35.63 -9.41
CA ASP A 627 33.02 36.98 -8.83
C ASP A 627 34.37 37.09 -8.09
#